data_AF-A0A1D9H219-F1
#
_entry.id   AF-A0A1D9H219-F1
#
_cell.length_a   1.000
_cell.length_b   1.000
_cell.length_c   1.000
_cell.angle_alpha   90.00
_cell.angle_beta   90.00
_cell.angle_gamma   90.00
#
_symmetry.space_group_name_H-M   'P 1'
#
loop_
_entity.id
_entity.type
_entity.pdbx_description
1 polymer ?
#
loop_
_entity_poly.entity_id
_entity_poly.type
_entity_poly.pdbx_seq_one_letter_code
_entity_poly.pdbx_strand_id
1 'polypeptide(L)'
;MDVVASFLLAAQPSEARDSVLLDALARESWDLRCFDMPTGQGDGDIGWRVIEHHEARPHERVVGEVFKDDPRAAIDAALAAQRKGGAA
;
A
#
# COMPACT_ATOMS: atom_id res chain seq x y z
N MET A 1 23.90 32.37 -17.55
CA MET A 1 23.16 33.27 -16.64
C MET A 1 21.76 32.71 -16.54
N ASP A 2 21.43 32.28 -15.32
CA ASP A 2 20.41 31.33 -14.95
C ASP A 2 19.00 31.60 -15.47
N VAL A 3 18.43 30.57 -16.08
CA VAL A 3 16.98 30.33 -16.06
C VAL A 3 16.79 28.96 -15.41
N VAL A 4 17.16 28.83 -14.14
CA VAL A 4 16.59 27.78 -13.30
C VAL A 4 15.12 28.12 -13.12
N ALA A 5 14.32 27.65 -14.08
CA ALA A 5 12.88 27.65 -14.00
C ALA A 5 12.49 26.96 -12.71
N SER A 6 12.06 27.77 -11.74
CA SER A 6 11.48 27.31 -10.49
C SER A 6 10.21 26.53 -10.81
N PHE A 7 10.34 25.21 -10.91
CA PHE A 7 9.21 24.31 -11.00
C PHE A 7 8.70 24.07 -9.57
N LEU A 8 7.91 25.01 -9.07
CA LEU A 8 6.91 24.68 -8.05
C LEU A 8 5.85 23.82 -8.74
N LEU A 9 6.16 22.53 -8.91
CA LEU A 9 5.19 21.53 -9.34
C LEU A 9 4.25 21.34 -8.15
N ALA A 10 3.10 22.02 -8.18
CA ALA A 10 2.01 21.69 -7.27
C ALA A 10 1.68 20.22 -7.49
N ALA A 11 1.91 19.40 -6.45
CA ALA A 11 1.73 17.97 -6.54
C ALA A 11 0.31 17.66 -7.06
N GLN A 12 0.20 16.82 -8.08
CA GLN A 12 -1.10 16.40 -8.60
C GLN A 12 -1.90 15.71 -7.47
N PRO A 13 -3.24 15.72 -7.48
CA PRO A 13 -4.04 15.11 -6.40
C PRO A 13 -3.70 13.63 -6.14
N SER A 14 -3.24 12.91 -7.17
CA SER A 14 -2.73 11.54 -7.05
C SER A 14 -1.37 11.45 -6.34
N GLU A 15 -0.49 12.43 -6.50
CA GLU A 15 0.81 12.48 -5.82
C GLU A 15 0.62 12.73 -4.32
N ALA A 16 -0.33 13.60 -3.95
CA ALA A 16 -0.72 13.80 -2.55
C ALA A 16 -1.37 12.55 -1.95
N ARG A 17 -2.08 11.77 -2.75
CA ARG A 17 -2.66 10.49 -2.28
C ARG A 17 -1.58 9.44 -2.09
N ASP A 18 -0.68 9.29 -3.04
CA ASP A 18 0.36 8.27 -2.99
C ASP A 18 1.36 8.53 -1.86
N SER A 19 1.68 9.80 -1.57
CA SER A 19 2.47 10.14 -0.40
C SER A 19 1.78 9.68 0.90
N VAL A 20 0.46 9.89 1.04
CA VAL A 20 -0.30 9.42 2.21
C VAL A 20 -0.24 7.90 2.36
N LEU A 21 -0.26 7.15 1.26
CA LEU A 21 -0.16 5.68 1.30
C LEU A 21 1.25 5.22 1.68
N LEU A 22 2.29 5.86 1.17
CA LEU A 22 3.68 5.58 1.57
C LEU A 22 3.93 5.95 3.03
N ASP A 23 3.40 7.09 3.48
CA ASP A 23 3.47 7.51 4.88
C ASP A 23 2.76 6.52 5.80
N ALA A 24 1.65 5.92 5.36
CA ALA A 24 0.97 4.87 6.11
C ALA A 24 1.85 3.62 6.27
N LEU A 25 2.50 3.16 5.20
CA LEU A 25 3.43 2.02 5.28
C LEU A 25 4.56 2.30 6.29
N ALA A 26 5.16 3.49 6.22
CA ALA A 26 6.25 3.87 7.13
C ALA A 26 5.79 4.00 8.58
N ARG A 27 4.65 4.66 8.82
CA ARG A 27 4.12 4.94 10.16
C ARG A 27 3.70 3.68 10.89
N GLU A 28 3.13 2.71 10.19
CA GLU A 28 2.65 1.44 10.76
C GLU A 28 3.71 0.33 10.71
N SER A 29 4.89 0.62 10.15
CA SER A 29 5.93 -0.38 9.90
C SER A 29 5.41 -1.59 9.11
N TRP A 30 4.64 -1.31 8.04
CA TRP A 30 4.03 -2.34 7.21
C TRP A 30 4.91 -2.72 6.01
N ASP A 31 4.91 -4.01 5.66
CA ASP A 31 5.44 -4.47 4.37
C ASP A 31 4.34 -4.51 3.32
N LEU A 32 4.68 -4.12 2.09
CA LEU A 32 3.85 -4.35 0.91
C LEU A 32 4.46 -5.48 0.08
N ARG A 33 3.73 -6.58 -0.11
CA ARG A 33 4.22 -7.77 -0.82
C ARG A 33 3.28 -8.14 -1.97
N CYS A 34 3.82 -8.38 -3.15
CA CYS A 34 3.08 -8.97 -4.26
C CYS A 34 2.95 -10.49 -4.07
N PHE A 35 1.99 -11.10 -4.76
CA PHE A 35 1.87 -12.55 -4.86
C PHE A 35 1.25 -12.99 -6.18
N ASP A 36 1.63 -14.19 -6.61
CA ASP A 36 1.15 -14.74 -7.88
C ASP A 36 -0.31 -15.19 -7.76
N MET A 37 -1.10 -14.87 -8.79
CA MET A 37 -2.46 -15.34 -9.00
C MET A 37 -2.50 -16.15 -10.30
N PRO A 38 -2.41 -17.49 -10.23
CA PRO A 38 -2.41 -18.32 -11.42
C PRO A 38 -3.74 -18.22 -12.17
N THR A 39 -3.69 -17.92 -13.48
CA THR A 39 -4.89 -17.85 -14.36
C THR A 39 -5.23 -19.21 -14.99
N GLY A 40 -4.30 -20.17 -14.92
CA GLY A 40 -4.41 -21.49 -15.54
C GLY A 40 -4.06 -21.52 -17.04
N GLN A 41 -3.62 -20.41 -17.65
CA GLN A 41 -3.28 -20.32 -19.08
C GLN A 41 -1.77 -20.10 -19.35
N GLY A 42 -0.92 -20.19 -18.31
CA GLY A 42 0.53 -20.04 -18.45
C GLY A 42 1.04 -18.61 -18.25
N ASP A 43 0.13 -17.65 -18.06
CA ASP A 43 0.38 -16.36 -17.42
C ASP A 43 -0.18 -16.34 -15.98
N GLY A 44 0.22 -15.34 -15.21
CA GLY A 44 -0.24 -15.13 -13.84
C GLY A 44 -0.53 -13.66 -13.63
N ASP A 45 -1.65 -13.36 -12.99
CA ASP A 45 -1.93 -12.02 -12.50
C ASP A 45 -1.16 -11.79 -11.20
N ILE A 46 -1.05 -10.52 -10.77
CA ILE A 46 -0.41 -10.16 -9.50
C ILE A 46 -1.46 -9.63 -8.54
N GLY A 47 -1.50 -10.23 -7.35
CA GLY A 47 -2.19 -9.69 -6.19
C GLY A 47 -1.23 -8.95 -5.26
N TRP A 48 -1.78 -8.16 -4.35
CA TRP A 48 -1.01 -7.36 -3.40
C TRP A 48 -1.54 -7.53 -1.98
N ARG A 49 -0.65 -7.62 -1.00
CA ARG A 49 -0.98 -7.71 0.43
C ARG A 49 -0.11 -6.79 1.28
N VAL A 50 -0.68 -6.31 2.37
CA VAL A 50 -0.03 -5.50 3.41
C VAL A 50 0.15 -6.35 4.67
N ILE A 51 1.37 -6.41 5.18
CA ILE A 51 1.74 -7.20 6.35
C ILE A 51 2.12 -6.27 7.50
N GLU A 52 1.45 -6.44 8.64
CA GLU A 52 1.76 -5.76 9.89
C GLU A 52 2.67 -6.62 10.77
N HIS A 53 3.67 -5.99 11.38
CA HIS A 53 4.65 -6.62 12.25
C HIS A 53 4.28 -6.42 13.72
N HIS A 54 4.38 -7.49 14.52
CA HIS A 54 4.01 -7.47 15.94
C HIS A 54 4.98 -8.26 16.81
N GLU A 55 5.14 -7.80 18.05
CA GLU A 55 5.98 -8.47 19.05
C GLU A 55 5.40 -9.82 19.48
N ALA A 56 4.07 -9.93 19.59
CA ALA A 56 3.39 -11.16 19.99
C ALA A 56 3.02 -12.02 18.78
N ARG A 57 3.13 -13.35 18.93
CA ARG A 57 2.79 -14.30 17.86
C ARG A 57 1.30 -14.23 17.48
N PRO A 58 0.96 -14.36 16.17
CA PRO A 58 1.88 -14.36 15.04
C PRO A 58 2.56 -13.00 14.82
N HIS A 59 3.87 -13.03 14.53
CA HIS A 59 4.67 -11.81 14.37
C HIS A 59 4.34 -11.04 13.09
N GLU A 60 3.77 -11.71 12.08
CA GLU A 60 3.28 -11.09 10.86
C GLU A 60 1.78 -11.36 10.74
N ARG A 61 1.00 -10.32 10.40
CA ARG A 61 -0.44 -10.41 10.14
C ARG A 61 -0.78 -9.72 8.82
N VAL A 62 -1.55 -10.38 7.96
CA VAL A 62 -2.10 -9.72 6.76
C VAL A 62 -3.21 -8.78 7.22
N VAL A 63 -3.04 -7.49 6.97
CA VAL A 63 -4.00 -6.44 7.37
C VAL A 63 -4.76 -5.84 6.19
N GLY A 64 -4.29 -6.07 4.96
CA GLY A 64 -5.02 -5.77 3.73
C GLY A 64 -4.55 -6.69 2.60
N GLU A 65 -5.45 -7.12 1.73
CA GLU A 65 -5.14 -7.99 0.60
C GLU A 65 -6.13 -7.73 -0.55
N VAL A 66 -5.62 -7.68 -1.78
CA VAL A 66 -6.41 -7.50 -3.00
C VAL A 66 -5.90 -8.41 -4.11
N PHE A 67 -6.83 -8.90 -4.92
CA PHE A 67 -6.59 -9.81 -6.05
C PHE A 67 -6.66 -9.06 -7.38
N LYS A 68 -5.90 -7.97 -7.47
CA LYS A 68 -5.77 -7.14 -8.67
C LYS A 68 -4.41 -6.46 -8.68
N ASP A 69 -3.94 -6.08 -9.86
CA ASP A 69 -2.65 -5.42 -10.05
C ASP A 69 -2.71 -3.92 -9.68
N ASP A 70 -3.00 -3.65 -8.42
CA ASP A 70 -3.08 -2.30 -7.86
C ASP A 70 -2.62 -2.30 -6.40
N PRO A 71 -1.34 -2.01 -6.12
CA PRO A 71 -0.79 -2.02 -4.76
C PRO A 71 -1.47 -1.00 -3.83
N ARG A 72 -1.95 0.11 -4.37
CA ARG A 72 -2.59 1.18 -3.59
C ARG A 72 -3.84 0.65 -2.89
N ALA A 73 -4.59 -0.20 -3.59
CA ALA A 73 -5.81 -0.79 -3.04
C ALA A 73 -5.56 -1.74 -1.86
N ALA A 74 -4.41 -2.41 -1.79
CA ALA A 74 -4.05 -3.21 -0.63
C ALA A 74 -3.84 -2.32 0.61
N ILE A 75 -3.18 -1.17 0.43
CA ILE A 75 -2.95 -0.18 1.48
C ILE A 75 -4.27 0.48 1.91
N ASP A 76 -5.13 0.84 0.97
CA ASP A 76 -6.46 1.36 1.27
C ASP A 76 -7.30 0.35 2.08
N ALA A 77 -7.24 -0.93 1.71
CA ALA A 77 -7.93 -2.00 2.41
C ALA A 77 -7.43 -2.13 3.85
N ALA A 78 -6.11 -2.07 4.06
CA ALA A 78 -5.50 -2.11 5.39
C ALA A 78 -5.91 -0.91 6.26
N LEU A 79 -5.84 0.31 5.72
CA LEU A 79 -6.31 1.51 6.40
C LEU A 79 -7.81 1.44 6.75
N ALA A 80 -8.62 0.87 5.86
CA ALA A 80 -10.05 0.69 6.10
C ALA A 80 -10.31 -0.36 7.20
N ALA A 81 -9.50 -1.41 7.28
CA ALA A 81 -9.59 -2.42 8.33
C ALA A 81 -9.23 -1.84 9.71
N GLN A 82 -8.16 -1.05 9.81
CA GLN A 82 -7.77 -0.39 11.06
C GLN A 82 -8.87 0.53 11.61
N ARG A 83 -9.51 1.33 10.75
CA ARG A 83 -10.62 2.21 11.16
C ARG A 83 -11.80 1.44 11.74
N LYS A 84 -12.02 0.20 11.32
CA LYS A 84 -13.05 -0.69 11.86
C LYS A 84 -12.62 -1.34 13.17
N GLY A 85 -11.33 -1.63 13.33
CA GLY A 85 -10.77 -2.25 14.54
C GLY A 85 -10.56 -1.31 15.73
N GLY A 86 -10.37 -0.01 15.47
CA GLY A 86 -10.17 1.00 16.52
C GLY A 86 -11.45 1.56 17.18
N ALA A 87 -12.62 1.05 16.82
CA ALA A 87 -13.92 1.49 17.35
C ALA A 87 -14.47 0.57 18.47
N ALA A 88 -13.61 -0.21 19.13
CA ALA A 88 -13.96 -1.14 20.19
C ALA A 88 -13.47 -0.65 21.56
#